data_AF-A0A4Y2CRD2-F1
#
_entry.id   AF-A0A4Y2CRD2-F1
#
_cell.length_a   1.000
_cell.length_b   1.000
_cell.length_c   1.000
_cell.angle_alpha   90.00
_cell.angle_beta   90.00
_cell.angle_gamma   90.00
#
_symmetry.space_group_name_H-M   'P 1'
#
loop_
_entity.id
_entity.type
_entity.pdbx_description
1 polymer ?
#
loop_
_entity_poly.entity_id
_entity_poly.type
_entity_poly.pdbx_seq_one_letter_code
_entity_poly.pdbx_strand_id
1 'polypeptide(L)'
;MDKWLKTGTLKRSASRTEIRTTDLAAMGITVDQQDDNHEVQRPTDWPIQIVQNLSALFAERLSNGSMKPSLLMRHLETKHPTYKQRNISFFQRLSNSPNLNSCLISTNKANEAAIEASYRTSYHIAKSGKNHTIAENLVFPCIKDAVECMFGEDHVQKIKNIPLSNSTVSRRIKDMYVDIEATINERIKKSPFFSIQVDESTDVSDLSISLVIVRYLNVNELEENLLLCYPLTKRCTGEDIFNAIQEYFCENEIDWAKCCDVYTDGGKSMSGCYKGLRGRIKIVAPHVTWSHCCIHRQSLAAKPLPDSLKEVLNQSVKIVNFIKANSSNTRLFKSLCGDMGSLHTTLLLHTEVRWLSRGNVLTRLFELRHEVIMFFEDHTFTLSSKFYEVNGCRSLRTYLTFFQK
;
A
#
# COMPACT_ATOMS: atom_id res chain seq x y z
N MET A 1 -17.54 12.77 8.36
CA MET A 1 -16.86 11.80 7.49
C MET A 1 -17.47 10.39 7.60
N ASP A 2 -18.07 10.03 8.74
CA ASP A 2 -18.63 8.70 9.07
C ASP A 2 -19.71 8.10 8.16
N LYS A 3 -20.36 8.90 7.30
CA LYS A 3 -21.40 8.40 6.38
C LYS A 3 -20.85 7.87 5.05
N TRP A 4 -19.59 8.17 4.70
CA TRP A 4 -19.06 7.91 3.35
C TRP A 4 -18.09 6.72 3.23
N LEU A 5 -17.56 6.20 4.34
CA LEU A 5 -16.56 5.11 4.33
C LEU A 5 -17.15 3.69 4.22
N LYS A 6 -18.47 3.53 4.00
CA LYS A 6 -19.15 2.21 4.09
C LYS A 6 -19.12 1.31 2.84
N THR A 7 -18.46 1.67 1.73
CA THR A 7 -18.64 0.92 0.47
C THR A 7 -17.37 0.61 -0.33
N GLY A 8 -16.19 0.60 0.28
CA GLY A 8 -14.92 0.50 -0.44
C GLY A 8 -14.32 -0.90 -0.58
N THR A 9 -14.95 -1.84 -1.29
CA THR A 9 -14.26 -3.09 -1.69
C THR A 9 -13.21 -2.77 -2.78
N LEU A 10 -11.93 -3.00 -2.48
CA LEU A 10 -10.81 -2.82 -3.40
C LEU A 10 -10.82 -3.90 -4.49
N LYS A 11 -11.16 -3.53 -5.74
CA LYS A 11 -10.78 -4.30 -6.93
C LYS A 11 -9.49 -3.72 -7.52
N ARG A 12 -8.48 -4.60 -7.63
CA ARG A 12 -7.12 -4.32 -8.09
C ARG A 12 -7.10 -3.99 -9.59
N SER A 13 -6.66 -2.79 -9.98
CA SER A 13 -6.24 -2.48 -11.35
C SER A 13 -4.72 -2.40 -11.43
N ALA A 14 -4.11 -3.21 -12.30
CA ALA A 14 -2.68 -3.17 -12.54
C ALA A 14 -2.35 -2.15 -13.64
N SER A 15 -1.56 -1.13 -13.33
CA SER A 15 -0.78 -0.41 -14.35
C SER A 15 0.59 -0.06 -13.78
N ARG A 16 1.62 -0.49 -14.50
CA ARG A 16 3.06 -0.37 -14.19
C ARG A 16 3.54 1.02 -14.62
N THR A 17 4.30 1.73 -13.78
CA THR A 17 5.15 2.84 -14.25
C THR A 17 6.34 3.00 -13.30
N GLU A 18 7.54 2.85 -13.84
CA GLU A 18 8.84 3.00 -13.17
C GLU A 18 9.20 4.48 -13.01
N ILE A 19 9.73 4.88 -11.84
CA ILE A 19 10.43 6.16 -11.64
C ILE A 19 11.64 5.91 -10.74
N ARG A 20 12.81 6.40 -11.19
CA ARG A 20 14.14 6.27 -10.56
C ARG A 20 14.35 7.30 -9.44
N THR A 21 15.17 6.93 -8.46
CA THR A 21 15.56 7.66 -7.23
C THR A 21 16.92 8.36 -7.33
N THR A 22 17.04 9.48 -6.61
CA THR A 22 18.24 10.12 -6.00
C THR A 22 17.73 11.14 -4.97
N ASP A 23 18.28 11.45 -3.79
CA ASP A 23 19.46 11.03 -3.03
C ASP A 23 19.25 11.39 -1.53
N LEU A 24 19.97 10.69 -0.65
CA LEU A 24 20.18 10.98 0.79
C LEU A 24 21.48 11.76 0.97
N ALA A 25 21.55 12.69 1.95
CA ALA A 25 22.65 12.78 2.93
C ALA A 25 22.53 14.02 3.85
N ALA A 26 22.74 13.78 5.16
CA ALA A 26 23.67 14.49 6.05
C ALA A 26 23.07 14.78 7.45
N MET A 27 23.38 13.89 8.41
CA MET A 27 23.37 14.16 9.84
C MET A 27 24.80 14.43 10.29
N GLY A 28 25.02 15.50 11.05
CA GLY A 28 26.23 15.76 11.81
C GLY A 28 25.85 16.32 13.18
N ILE A 29 26.22 15.61 14.24
CA ILE A 29 26.04 16.00 15.64
C ILE A 29 27.43 16.33 16.19
N THR A 30 27.55 17.46 16.89
CA THR A 30 28.62 17.71 17.87
C THR A 30 28.01 18.23 19.17
N VAL A 31 28.59 17.77 20.28
CA VAL A 31 28.26 18.07 21.68
C VAL A 31 29.30 19.06 22.19
N ASP A 32 28.93 20.03 23.05
CA ASP A 32 29.76 20.39 24.22
C ASP A 32 29.06 21.30 25.25
N GLN A 33 29.26 20.87 26.50
CA GLN A 33 29.46 21.52 27.82
C GLN A 33 28.70 22.77 28.30
N GLN A 34 28.48 22.75 29.62
CA GLN A 34 27.63 23.57 30.47
C GLN A 34 28.53 24.43 31.37
N ASP A 35 28.23 25.73 31.51
CA ASP A 35 28.83 26.62 32.52
C ASP A 35 27.71 27.43 33.21
N ASP A 36 27.75 27.47 34.54
CA ASP A 36 26.81 28.15 35.43
C ASP A 36 27.22 29.62 35.66
N ASN A 37 26.28 30.56 35.50
CA ASN A 37 26.17 31.79 36.31
C ASN A 37 24.84 32.53 36.00
N HIS A 38 24.26 33.20 37.02
CA HIS A 38 22.91 33.78 37.07
C HIS A 38 22.44 34.52 35.80
N GLU A 39 21.38 34.02 35.14
CA GLU A 39 20.84 34.63 33.92
C GLU A 39 19.31 34.71 33.90
N VAL A 40 18.82 35.86 33.44
CA VAL A 40 17.46 36.06 32.92
C VAL A 40 17.12 34.90 32.00
N GLN A 41 16.01 34.18 32.25
CA GLN A 41 15.59 33.01 31.46
C GLN A 41 15.65 33.34 29.97
N ARG A 42 16.57 32.68 29.27
CA ARG A 42 16.79 32.86 27.83
C ARG A 42 15.68 32.13 27.08
N PRO A 43 15.31 32.54 25.85
CA PRO A 43 14.23 31.88 25.12
C PRO A 43 14.49 30.40 24.77
N THR A 44 15.68 29.87 25.07
CA THR A 44 16.01 28.44 25.08
C THR A 44 15.19 27.63 26.07
N ASP A 45 14.65 28.27 27.12
CA ASP A 45 13.96 27.60 28.23
C ASP A 45 12.44 27.54 28.01
N TRP A 46 11.96 27.91 26.81
CA TRP A 46 10.52 27.93 26.49
C TRP A 46 10.05 26.53 26.11
N PRO A 47 9.00 25.98 26.76
CA PRO A 47 8.36 24.75 26.32
C PRO A 47 7.98 24.80 24.83
N ILE A 48 8.28 23.72 24.09
CA ILE A 48 8.01 23.59 22.64
C ILE A 48 6.54 23.96 22.29
N GLN A 49 5.60 23.65 23.20
CA GLN A 49 4.18 23.99 23.07
C GLN A 49 3.92 25.51 23.00
N ILE A 50 4.65 26.30 23.79
CA ILE A 50 4.51 27.78 23.80
C ILE A 50 5.10 28.34 22.51
N VAL A 51 6.24 27.81 22.08
CA VAL A 51 6.92 28.18 20.85
C VAL A 51 5.99 27.94 19.65
N GLN A 52 5.36 26.77 19.54
CA GLN A 52 4.43 26.46 18.44
C GLN A 52 3.17 27.37 18.41
N ASN A 53 2.64 27.75 19.58
CA ASN A 53 1.44 28.59 19.71
C ASN A 53 1.65 30.08 19.35
N LEU A 54 2.90 30.55 19.25
CA LEU A 54 3.20 31.94 18.87
C LEU A 54 2.88 32.25 17.41
N SER A 55 2.94 31.24 16.53
CA SER A 55 2.56 31.42 15.12
C SER A 55 1.09 31.82 14.94
N ALA A 56 0.21 31.33 15.83
CA ALA A 56 -1.20 31.71 15.87
C ALA A 56 -1.43 33.13 16.41
N LEU A 57 -0.57 33.56 17.35
CA LEU A 57 -0.64 34.90 17.96
C LEU A 57 -0.26 36.03 17.01
N PHE A 58 0.67 35.78 16.10
CA PHE A 58 1.16 36.79 15.15
C PHE A 58 0.47 36.74 13.79
N ALA A 59 -0.48 35.82 13.60
CA ALA A 59 -1.12 35.55 12.31
C ALA A 59 -0.12 35.32 11.16
N GLU A 60 1.10 34.87 11.50
CA GLU A 60 2.21 34.65 10.58
C GLU A 60 2.79 33.26 10.83
N ARG A 61 3.02 32.51 9.74
CA ARG A 61 3.62 31.18 9.81
C ARG A 61 5.14 31.31 9.97
N LEU A 62 5.61 31.33 11.22
CA LEU A 62 7.05 31.29 11.51
C LEU A 62 7.63 29.93 11.09
N SER A 63 8.76 29.96 10.38
CA SER A 63 9.50 28.74 10.03
C SER A 63 10.13 28.12 11.29
N ASN A 64 10.35 26.80 11.32
CA ASN A 64 11.03 26.15 12.45
C ASN A 64 12.41 26.78 12.75
N GLY A 65 13.11 27.29 11.73
CA GLY A 65 14.37 28.02 11.89
C GLY A 65 14.20 29.39 12.54
N SER A 66 13.07 30.07 12.29
CA SER A 66 12.71 31.36 12.91
C SER A 66 12.40 31.26 14.40
N MET A 67 12.13 30.04 14.90
CA MET A 67 11.84 29.78 16.31
C MET A 67 13.10 29.69 17.19
N LYS A 68 14.30 29.85 16.61
CA LYS A 68 15.53 29.97 17.39
C LYS A 68 15.44 31.21 18.30
N PRO A 69 15.90 31.14 19.56
CA PRO A 69 15.80 32.22 20.54
C PRO A 69 16.19 33.61 20.06
N SER A 70 17.34 33.72 19.37
CA SER A 70 17.83 34.99 18.82
C SER A 70 16.98 35.53 17.67
N LEU A 71 16.38 34.65 16.88
CA LEU A 71 15.54 35.01 15.73
C LEU A 71 14.11 35.35 16.17
N LEU A 72 13.58 34.63 17.15
CA LEU A 72 12.28 34.92 17.76
C LEU A 72 12.32 36.25 18.51
N MET A 73 13.37 36.51 19.31
CA MET A 73 13.54 37.81 19.96
C MET A 73 13.65 38.94 18.94
N ARG A 74 14.45 38.77 17.89
CA ARG A 74 14.54 39.75 16.80
C ARG A 74 13.18 39.98 16.12
N HIS A 75 12.37 38.94 15.93
CA HIS A 75 11.02 39.08 15.36
C HIS A 75 10.10 39.86 16.30
N LEU A 76 10.08 39.57 17.61
CA LEU A 76 9.32 40.33 18.59
C LEU A 76 9.77 41.81 18.61
N GLU A 77 11.07 42.08 18.56
CA GLU A 77 11.61 43.44 18.56
C GLU A 77 11.27 44.22 17.29
N THR A 78 11.23 43.56 16.14
CA THR A 78 11.05 44.22 14.83
C THR A 78 9.60 44.28 14.36
N LYS A 79 8.77 43.29 14.71
CA LYS A 79 7.39 43.14 14.21
C LYS A 79 6.34 43.33 15.29
N HIS A 80 6.66 43.00 16.55
CA HIS A 80 5.70 43.12 17.64
C HIS A 80 6.29 43.74 18.92
N PRO A 81 6.71 45.02 18.87
CA PRO A 81 7.45 45.68 19.96
C PRO A 81 6.70 45.69 21.29
N THR A 82 5.36 45.64 21.23
CA THR A 82 4.45 45.57 22.38
C THR A 82 4.63 44.32 23.23
N TYR A 83 5.18 43.24 22.66
CA TYR A 83 5.42 41.97 23.37
C TYR A 83 6.87 41.77 23.77
N LYS A 84 7.78 42.70 23.43
CA LYS A 84 9.23 42.64 23.69
C LYS A 84 9.59 42.35 25.15
N GLN A 85 8.83 42.90 26.09
CA GLN A 85 9.12 42.79 27.54
C GLN A 85 8.14 41.85 28.28
N ARG A 86 7.30 41.09 27.56
CA ARG A 86 6.33 40.21 28.19
C ARG A 86 7.00 38.89 28.57
N ASN A 87 6.71 38.41 29.78
CA ASN A 87 7.26 37.17 30.31
C ASN A 87 6.48 35.94 29.80
N ILE A 88 7.06 34.75 29.98
CA ILE A 88 6.47 33.47 29.53
C ILE A 88 5.05 33.27 30.07
N SER A 89 4.80 33.66 31.31
CA SER A 89 3.48 33.54 31.95
C SER A 89 2.41 34.46 31.34
N PHE A 90 2.78 35.54 30.64
CA PHE A 90 1.87 36.29 29.80
C PHE A 90 1.43 35.47 28.58
N PHE A 91 2.37 34.84 27.86
CA PHE A 91 2.07 34.05 26.66
C PHE A 91 1.30 32.76 26.97
N GLN A 92 1.56 32.12 28.12
CA GLN A 92 0.78 30.97 28.59
C GLN A 92 -0.69 31.35 28.86
N ARG A 93 -0.92 32.49 29.52
CA ARG A 93 -2.28 32.99 29.78
C ARG A 93 -2.99 33.40 28.49
N LEU A 94 -2.26 33.95 27.54
CA LEU A 94 -2.80 34.37 26.25
C LEU A 94 -3.15 33.18 25.34
N SER A 95 -2.30 32.14 25.34
CA SER A 95 -2.56 30.82 24.73
C SER A 95 -3.84 30.19 25.26
N ASN A 96 -4.10 30.33 26.55
CA ASN A 96 -5.26 29.72 27.22
C ASN A 96 -6.50 30.63 27.21
N SER A 97 -6.46 31.77 26.49
CA SER A 97 -7.58 32.72 26.44
C SER A 97 -8.66 32.25 25.46
N PRO A 98 -9.94 32.22 25.86
CA PRO A 98 -11.05 31.80 25.00
C PRO A 98 -11.23 32.68 23.75
N ASN A 99 -10.72 33.92 23.76
CA ASN A 99 -10.76 34.83 22.61
C ASN A 99 -9.79 34.44 21.47
N LEU A 100 -8.74 33.66 21.75
CA LEU A 100 -7.85 33.14 20.70
C LEU A 100 -8.53 31.97 19.96
N ASN A 101 -9.27 31.14 20.70
CA ASN A 101 -10.07 30.04 20.15
C ASN A 101 -11.28 30.54 19.33
N SER A 102 -11.90 31.66 19.71
CA SER A 102 -12.99 32.24 18.90
C SER A 102 -12.51 32.85 17.58
N CYS A 103 -11.27 33.37 17.53
CA CYS A 103 -10.66 33.88 16.29
C CYS A 103 -10.29 32.73 15.31
N LEU A 104 -9.99 31.53 15.84
CA LEU A 104 -9.78 30.32 15.05
C LEU A 104 -11.06 29.78 14.40
N ILE A 105 -12.23 30.03 15.02
CA ILE A 105 -13.52 29.46 14.59
C ILE A 105 -14.28 30.41 13.65
N SER A 106 -14.05 31.73 13.72
CA SER A 106 -14.85 32.71 12.96
C SER A 106 -14.40 32.94 11.52
N THR A 107 -13.42 32.19 11.00
CA THR A 107 -13.08 32.22 9.57
C THR A 107 -13.35 30.85 8.93
N ASN A 108 -14.17 30.86 7.87
CA ASN A 108 -14.06 29.97 6.71
C ASN A 108 -15.10 28.86 6.40
N LYS A 109 -16.38 29.18 6.17
CA LYS A 109 -17.24 28.27 5.39
C LYS A 109 -16.71 28.00 3.95
N ALA A 110 -16.02 28.98 3.34
CA ALA A 110 -15.41 28.84 2.01
C ALA A 110 -14.17 27.93 1.98
N ASN A 111 -13.47 27.74 3.11
CA ASN A 111 -12.29 26.88 3.21
C ASN A 111 -12.69 25.42 3.46
N GLU A 112 -13.81 25.15 4.14
CA GLU A 112 -14.30 23.78 4.33
C GLU A 112 -14.56 23.06 3.01
N ALA A 113 -15.26 23.70 2.06
CA ALA A 113 -15.52 23.11 0.75
C ALA A 113 -14.24 22.86 -0.06
N ALA A 114 -13.27 23.78 0.02
CA ALA A 114 -11.97 23.63 -0.65
C ALA A 114 -11.13 22.50 -0.01
N ILE A 115 -11.18 22.38 1.32
CA ILE A 115 -10.54 21.29 2.06
C ILE A 115 -11.19 19.96 1.70
N GLU A 116 -12.52 19.86 1.73
CA GLU A 116 -13.25 18.65 1.37
C GLU A 116 -12.94 18.23 -0.09
N ALA A 117 -12.98 19.17 -1.04
CA ALA A 117 -12.64 18.92 -2.43
C ALA A 117 -11.22 18.35 -2.58
N SER A 118 -10.25 18.91 -1.86
CA SER A 118 -8.88 18.41 -1.92
C SER A 118 -8.71 17.02 -1.25
N TYR A 119 -9.50 16.68 -0.22
CA TYR A 119 -9.49 15.32 0.35
C TYR A 119 -10.05 14.31 -0.64
N ARG A 120 -11.17 14.66 -1.32
CA ARG A 120 -11.76 13.81 -2.36
C ARG A 120 -10.81 13.58 -3.52
N THR A 121 -10.17 14.63 -4.02
CA THR A 121 -9.17 14.49 -5.07
C THR A 121 -8.00 13.60 -4.63
N SER A 122 -7.49 13.81 -3.41
CA SER A 122 -6.41 12.99 -2.84
C SER A 122 -6.82 11.52 -2.71
N TYR A 123 -8.06 11.25 -2.29
CA TYR A 123 -8.62 9.90 -2.21
C TYR A 123 -8.67 9.23 -3.59
N HIS A 124 -9.13 9.94 -4.62
CA HIS A 124 -9.17 9.39 -5.98
C HIS A 124 -7.78 9.07 -6.52
N ILE A 125 -6.80 9.95 -6.26
CA ILE A 125 -5.39 9.72 -6.63
C ILE A 125 -4.86 8.46 -5.95
N ALA A 126 -5.02 8.34 -4.63
CA ALA A 126 -4.61 7.16 -3.87
C ALA A 126 -5.28 5.88 -4.38
N LYS A 127 -6.60 5.91 -4.58
CA LYS A 127 -7.38 4.77 -5.08
C LYS A 127 -6.93 4.29 -6.47
N SER A 128 -6.47 5.22 -7.30
CA SER A 128 -5.95 4.92 -8.64
C SER A 128 -4.47 4.48 -8.66
N GLY A 129 -3.78 4.50 -7.52
CA GLY A 129 -2.37 4.14 -7.42
C GLY A 129 -1.45 5.10 -8.19
N LYS A 130 -1.85 6.37 -8.33
CA LYS A 130 -1.07 7.40 -9.05
C LYS A 130 -0.17 8.17 -8.09
N ASN A 131 0.90 8.74 -8.64
CA ASN A 131 1.81 9.61 -7.90
C ASN A 131 1.09 10.89 -7.44
N HIS A 132 1.50 11.43 -6.28
CA HIS A 132 0.87 12.62 -5.71
C HIS A 132 1.05 13.87 -6.57
N THR A 133 2.13 13.93 -7.37
CA THR A 133 2.43 15.03 -8.29
C THR A 133 1.40 15.18 -9.41
N ILE A 134 0.60 14.15 -9.71
CA ILE A 134 -0.46 14.25 -10.72
C ILE A 134 -1.52 15.30 -10.36
N ALA A 135 -1.72 15.55 -9.06
CA ALA A 135 -2.65 16.55 -8.57
C ALA A 135 -2.28 17.94 -9.11
N GLU A 136 -1.01 18.30 -8.97
CA GLU A 136 -0.47 19.61 -9.32
C GLU A 136 -0.21 19.73 -10.83
N ASN A 137 0.33 18.67 -11.44
CA ASN A 137 0.79 18.71 -12.82
C ASN A 137 -0.32 18.50 -13.87
N LEU A 138 -1.44 17.87 -13.49
CA LEU A 138 -2.48 17.49 -14.43
C LEU A 138 -3.87 17.82 -13.92
N VAL A 139 -4.25 17.29 -12.74
CA VAL A 139 -5.64 17.38 -12.26
C VAL A 139 -6.04 18.84 -12.03
N PHE A 140 -5.19 19.63 -11.37
CA PHE A 140 -5.50 21.01 -11.05
C PHE A 140 -5.58 21.93 -12.28
N PRO A 141 -4.63 21.88 -13.25
CA PRO A 141 -4.79 22.55 -14.54
C PRO A 141 -6.09 22.17 -15.27
N CYS A 142 -6.41 20.88 -15.37
CA CYS A 142 -7.64 20.44 -16.05
C CYS A 142 -8.91 20.97 -15.37
N ILE A 143 -8.96 21.00 -14.03
CA ILE A 143 -10.10 21.57 -13.30
C ILE A 143 -10.19 23.08 -13.56
N LYS A 144 -9.05 23.78 -13.58
CA LYS A 144 -8.99 25.22 -13.85
C LYS A 144 -9.55 25.54 -15.23
N ASP A 145 -9.03 24.89 -16.28
CA ASP A 145 -9.43 25.13 -17.67
C ASP A 145 -10.92 24.81 -17.88
N ALA A 146 -11.40 23.70 -17.33
CA ALA A 146 -12.82 23.34 -17.42
C ALA A 146 -13.73 24.37 -16.74
N VAL A 147 -13.34 24.87 -15.56
CA VAL A 147 -14.13 25.88 -14.85
C VAL A 147 -14.09 27.23 -15.56
N GLU A 148 -12.93 27.61 -16.09
CA GLU A 148 -12.76 28.84 -16.88
C GLU A 148 -13.63 28.82 -18.14
N CYS A 149 -13.61 27.72 -18.91
CA CYS A 149 -14.43 27.59 -20.13
C CYS A 149 -15.93 27.55 -19.85
N MET A 150 -16.37 26.87 -18.77
CA MET A 150 -17.80 26.62 -18.52
C MET A 150 -18.47 27.70 -17.66
N PHE A 151 -17.72 28.31 -16.74
CA PHE A 151 -18.26 29.22 -15.72
C PHE A 151 -17.57 30.58 -15.68
N GLY A 152 -16.50 30.79 -16.45
CA GLY A 152 -15.77 32.05 -16.51
C GLY A 152 -14.72 32.23 -15.42
N GLU A 153 -13.89 33.27 -15.58
CA GLU A 153 -12.69 33.50 -14.76
C GLU A 153 -13.00 33.82 -13.29
N ASP A 154 -14.16 34.42 -13.01
CA ASP A 154 -14.59 34.74 -11.64
C ASP A 154 -14.70 33.48 -10.75
N HIS A 155 -15.09 32.35 -11.34
CA HIS A 155 -15.22 31.07 -10.64
C HIS A 155 -13.87 30.39 -10.42
N VAL A 156 -12.88 30.67 -11.25
CA VAL A 156 -11.52 30.12 -11.14
C VAL A 156 -10.85 30.54 -9.83
N GLN A 157 -11.11 31.76 -9.34
CA GLN A 157 -10.53 32.23 -8.08
C GLN A 157 -10.96 31.39 -6.87
N LYS A 158 -12.17 30.82 -6.89
CA LYS A 158 -12.63 29.88 -5.84
C LYS A 158 -11.89 28.54 -5.91
N ILE A 159 -11.61 28.05 -7.12
CA ILE A 159 -10.87 26.80 -7.35
C ILE A 159 -9.40 26.93 -6.93
N LYS A 160 -8.80 28.11 -7.10
CA LYS A 160 -7.41 28.37 -6.67
C LYS A 160 -7.17 28.12 -5.18
N ASN A 161 -8.22 28.14 -4.36
CA ASN A 161 -8.14 27.88 -2.93
C ASN A 161 -8.08 26.39 -2.58
N ILE A 162 -8.30 25.48 -3.53
CA ILE A 162 -8.21 24.02 -3.30
C ILE A 162 -6.73 23.64 -3.22
N PRO A 163 -6.21 23.21 -2.06
CA PRO A 163 -4.78 22.99 -1.93
C PRO A 163 -4.43 21.60 -2.47
N LEU A 164 -3.78 21.54 -3.64
CA LEU A 164 -3.47 20.29 -4.37
C LEU A 164 -1.99 20.14 -4.70
N SER A 165 -1.11 20.83 -3.96
CA SER A 165 0.34 20.59 -4.07
C SER A 165 0.68 19.13 -3.77
N ASN A 166 1.78 18.65 -4.35
CA ASN A 166 2.33 17.32 -4.08
C ASN A 166 2.40 16.99 -2.56
N SER A 167 2.90 17.93 -1.76
CA SER A 167 3.02 17.79 -0.30
C SER A 167 1.67 17.75 0.41
N THR A 168 0.68 18.49 -0.09
CA THR A 168 -0.67 18.52 0.49
C THR A 168 -1.41 17.22 0.22
N VAL A 169 -1.33 16.70 -1.00
CA VAL A 169 -1.94 15.42 -1.37
C VAL A 169 -1.31 14.28 -0.57
N SER A 170 0.02 14.26 -0.45
CA SER A 170 0.75 13.29 0.38
C SER A 170 0.25 13.28 1.84
N ARG A 171 0.17 14.46 2.45
CA ARG A 171 -0.30 14.61 3.83
C ARG A 171 -1.75 14.14 3.99
N ARG A 172 -2.65 14.51 3.08
CA ARG A 172 -4.06 14.11 3.14
C ARG A 172 -4.24 12.60 3.02
N ILE A 173 -3.45 11.95 2.17
CA ILE A 173 -3.43 10.49 2.05
C ILE A 173 -2.97 9.86 3.37
N LYS A 174 -1.93 10.42 4.01
CA LYS A 174 -1.50 10.00 5.34
C LYS A 174 -2.57 10.21 6.40
N ASP A 175 -3.23 11.36 6.42
CA ASP A 175 -4.30 11.67 7.37
C ASP A 175 -5.47 10.67 7.22
N MET A 176 -5.87 10.35 5.98
CA MET A 176 -6.88 9.31 5.72
C MET A 176 -6.41 7.92 6.13
N TYR A 177 -5.12 7.59 5.92
CA TYR A 177 -4.57 6.31 6.37
C TYR A 177 -4.67 6.16 7.89
N VAL A 178 -4.28 7.19 8.66
CA VAL A 178 -4.34 7.17 10.13
C VAL A 178 -5.78 6.97 10.63
N ASP A 179 -6.76 7.64 9.99
CA ASP A 179 -8.18 7.48 10.33
C ASP A 179 -8.70 6.06 10.04
N ILE A 180 -8.33 5.50 8.89
CA ILE A 180 -8.68 4.12 8.51
C ILE A 180 -8.04 3.11 9.46
N GLU A 181 -6.75 3.30 9.79
CA GLU A 181 -6.01 2.45 10.71
C GLU A 181 -6.64 2.44 12.11
N ALA A 182 -6.95 3.62 12.67
CA ALA A 182 -7.65 3.74 13.94
C ALA A 182 -8.99 3.02 13.92
N THR A 183 -9.77 3.20 12.84
CA THR A 183 -11.06 2.54 12.65
C THR A 183 -10.93 1.01 12.63
N ILE A 184 -9.96 0.47 11.89
CA ILE A 184 -9.71 -0.96 11.81
C ILE A 184 -9.29 -1.50 13.19
N ASN A 185 -8.37 -0.83 13.87
CA ASN A 185 -7.88 -1.24 15.19
C ASN A 185 -9.00 -1.25 16.24
N GLU A 186 -9.90 -0.27 16.22
CA GLU A 186 -11.10 -0.30 17.07
C GLU A 186 -12.00 -1.51 16.79
N ARG A 187 -12.20 -1.85 15.50
CA ARG A 187 -13.04 -3.00 15.14
C ARG A 187 -12.41 -4.32 15.54
N ILE A 188 -11.11 -4.49 15.35
CA ILE A 188 -10.36 -5.66 15.80
C ILE A 188 -10.49 -5.81 17.32
N LYS A 189 -10.34 -4.71 18.07
CA LYS A 189 -10.50 -4.72 19.54
C LYS A 189 -11.91 -5.11 19.98
N LYS A 190 -12.94 -4.67 19.26
CA LYS A 190 -14.36 -5.04 19.52
C LYS A 190 -14.69 -6.46 19.09
N SER A 191 -13.97 -7.01 18.12
CA SER A 191 -14.17 -8.39 17.64
C SER A 191 -13.88 -9.41 18.75
N PRO A 192 -14.70 -10.46 18.91
CA PRO A 192 -14.43 -11.53 19.87
C PRO A 192 -13.17 -12.33 19.52
N PHE A 193 -12.86 -12.46 18.23
CA PHE A 193 -11.69 -13.16 17.72
C PHE A 193 -11.25 -12.54 16.38
N PHE A 194 -9.98 -12.73 16.03
CA PHE A 194 -9.47 -12.38 14.70
C PHE A 194 -8.42 -13.40 14.26
N SER A 195 -8.14 -13.43 12.97
CA SER A 195 -7.05 -14.20 12.38
C SER A 195 -6.16 -13.30 11.55
N ILE A 196 -4.88 -13.65 11.42
CA ILE A 196 -3.93 -12.92 10.58
C ILE A 196 -3.38 -13.81 9.48
N GLN A 197 -3.13 -13.22 8.31
CA GLN A 197 -2.38 -13.82 7.22
C GLN A 197 -1.10 -13.02 7.04
N VAL A 198 0.04 -13.71 7.06
CA VAL A 198 1.36 -13.09 6.96
C VAL A 198 2.04 -13.63 5.71
N ASP A 199 2.42 -12.72 4.83
CA ASP A 199 3.14 -13.02 3.60
C ASP A 199 4.32 -12.07 3.42
N GLU A 200 5.35 -12.52 2.72
CA GLU A 200 6.54 -11.73 2.42
C GLU A 200 6.60 -11.44 0.92
N SER A 201 6.84 -10.19 0.55
CA SER A 201 7.09 -9.79 -0.84
C SER A 201 8.37 -9.00 -0.91
N THR A 202 9.15 -9.20 -1.97
CA THR A 202 10.29 -8.35 -2.29
C THR A 202 9.83 -7.25 -3.26
N ASP A 203 10.22 -6.00 -2.99
CA ASP A 203 9.95 -4.89 -3.92
C ASP A 203 10.98 -4.83 -5.06
N VAL A 204 10.85 -3.83 -5.94
CA VAL A 204 11.74 -3.65 -7.11
C VAL A 204 13.15 -3.18 -6.73
N SER A 205 13.37 -2.80 -5.48
CA SER A 205 14.65 -2.37 -4.92
C SER A 205 15.26 -3.44 -4.00
N ASP A 206 14.80 -4.68 -4.12
CA ASP A 206 15.19 -5.84 -3.30
C ASP A 206 14.91 -5.68 -1.80
N LEU A 207 14.02 -4.74 -1.42
CA LEU A 207 13.56 -4.60 -0.05
C LEU A 207 12.48 -5.63 0.24
N SER A 208 12.70 -6.44 1.27
CA SER A 208 11.70 -7.40 1.73
C SER A 208 10.64 -6.69 2.57
N ILE A 209 9.38 -6.94 2.27
CA ILE A 209 8.22 -6.31 2.89
C ILE A 209 7.32 -7.40 3.45
N SER A 210 7.06 -7.32 4.75
CA SER A 210 6.08 -8.15 5.43
C SER A 210 4.69 -7.52 5.30
N LEU A 211 3.75 -8.29 4.77
CA LEU A 211 2.35 -7.92 4.64
C LEU A 211 1.54 -8.71 5.67
N VAL A 212 0.76 -8.01 6.48
CA VAL A 212 -0.16 -8.63 7.45
C VAL A 212 -1.57 -8.22 7.08
N ILE A 213 -2.38 -9.20 6.72
CA ILE A 213 -3.80 -9.05 6.48
C ILE A 213 -4.52 -9.59 7.71
N VAL A 214 -5.48 -8.84 8.23
CA VAL A 214 -6.29 -9.26 9.38
C VAL A 214 -7.71 -9.53 8.92
N ARG A 215 -8.30 -10.58 9.49
CA ARG A 215 -9.70 -10.93 9.32
C ARG A 215 -10.39 -10.98 10.67
N TYR A 216 -11.47 -10.24 10.82
CA TYR A 216 -12.16 -10.06 12.10
C TYR A 216 -13.68 -9.96 11.88
N LEU A 217 -14.45 -10.08 12.97
CA LEU A 217 -15.90 -9.99 12.95
C LEU A 217 -16.34 -8.55 13.27
N ASN A 218 -17.02 -7.90 12.34
CA ASN A 218 -17.61 -6.57 12.51
C ASN A 218 -19.13 -6.65 12.33
N VAL A 219 -19.91 -6.40 13.38
CA VAL A 219 -21.39 -6.42 13.33
C VAL A 219 -21.93 -7.68 12.62
N ASN A 220 -21.41 -8.86 13.00
CA ASN A 220 -21.73 -10.17 12.42
C ASN A 220 -21.28 -10.42 10.96
N GLU A 221 -20.53 -9.50 10.35
CA GLU A 221 -19.90 -9.72 9.04
C GLU A 221 -18.39 -9.94 9.20
N LEU A 222 -17.84 -10.88 8.42
CA LEU A 222 -16.39 -11.07 8.36
C LEU A 222 -15.79 -10.01 7.43
N GLU A 223 -14.96 -9.15 8.00
CA GLU A 223 -14.19 -8.15 7.26
C GLU A 223 -12.73 -8.58 7.16
N GLU A 224 -12.08 -8.18 6.08
CA GLU A 224 -10.67 -8.42 5.82
C GLU A 224 -9.99 -7.12 5.39
N ASN A 225 -8.90 -6.76 6.05
CA ASN A 225 -8.15 -5.54 5.76
C ASN A 225 -6.64 -5.77 5.85
N LEU A 226 -5.88 -4.98 5.08
CA LEU A 226 -4.44 -4.87 5.27
C LEU A 226 -4.19 -4.12 6.59
N LEU A 227 -3.53 -4.79 7.53
CA LEU A 227 -3.20 -4.24 8.85
C LEU A 227 -1.82 -3.60 8.88
N LEU A 228 -0.83 -4.30 8.31
CA LEU A 228 0.57 -3.87 8.35
C LEU A 228 1.25 -4.12 7.01
N CYS A 229 2.04 -3.13 6.57
CA CYS A 229 2.96 -3.23 5.45
C CYS A 229 4.31 -2.72 5.94
N TYR A 230 5.20 -3.63 6.35
CA TYR A 230 6.41 -3.28 7.07
C TYR A 230 7.67 -3.71 6.31
N PRO A 231 8.61 -2.79 6.02
CA PRO A 231 9.88 -3.14 5.41
C PRO A 231 10.81 -3.84 6.41
N LEU A 232 11.20 -5.07 6.09
CA LEU A 232 12.21 -5.84 6.82
C LEU A 232 13.60 -5.37 6.40
N THR A 233 14.12 -4.34 7.07
CA THR A 233 15.37 -3.65 6.71
C THR A 233 16.66 -4.43 7.01
N LYS A 234 16.57 -5.49 7.82
CA LYS A 234 17.74 -6.29 8.24
C LYS A 234 17.65 -7.72 7.74
N ARG A 235 16.95 -8.57 8.48
CA ARG A 235 16.78 -9.99 8.19
C ARG A 235 15.29 -10.31 8.12
N CYS A 236 14.95 -11.36 7.39
CA CYS A 236 13.58 -11.88 7.31
C CYS A 236 13.43 -13.13 8.17
N THR A 237 13.90 -13.09 9.43
CA THR A 237 13.71 -14.21 10.34
C THR A 237 12.32 -14.17 10.97
N GLY A 238 11.85 -15.31 11.49
CA GLY A 238 10.60 -15.35 12.25
C GLY A 238 10.59 -14.44 13.47
N GLU A 239 11.77 -14.06 14.00
CA GLU A 239 11.92 -13.09 15.07
C GLU A 239 11.64 -11.67 14.61
N ASP A 240 12.24 -11.26 13.50
CA ASP A 240 12.09 -9.91 12.95
C ASP A 240 10.61 -9.65 12.60
N ILE A 241 9.97 -10.64 11.97
CA ILE A 241 8.55 -10.58 11.61
C ILE A 241 7.66 -10.56 12.87
N PHE A 242 7.95 -11.41 13.85
CA PHE A 242 7.19 -11.43 15.10
C PHE A 242 7.30 -10.09 15.84
N ASN A 243 8.51 -9.52 15.94
CA ASN A 243 8.74 -8.25 16.63
C ASN A 243 8.01 -7.09 15.96
N ALA A 244 7.99 -7.04 14.62
CA ALA A 244 7.24 -6.01 13.88
C ALA A 244 5.72 -6.09 14.17
N ILE A 245 5.16 -7.30 14.22
CA ILE A 245 3.74 -7.50 14.55
C ILE A 245 3.48 -7.20 16.03
N GLN A 246 4.37 -7.64 16.92
CA GLN A 246 4.27 -7.45 18.36
C GLN A 246 4.32 -5.97 18.74
N GLU A 247 5.23 -5.20 18.13
CA GLU A 247 5.34 -3.75 18.32
C GLU A 247 4.02 -3.08 17.90
N TYR A 248 3.50 -3.40 16.71
CA TYR A 248 2.21 -2.89 16.24
C TYR A 248 1.06 -3.25 17.17
N PHE A 249 1.00 -4.50 17.65
CA PHE A 249 -0.06 -4.97 18.55
C PHE A 249 0.02 -4.27 19.91
N CYS A 250 1.23 -4.05 20.44
CA CYS A 250 1.44 -3.29 21.66
C CYS A 250 0.99 -1.83 21.51
N GLU A 251 1.43 -1.15 20.45
CA GLU A 251 1.09 0.26 20.20
C GLU A 251 -0.42 0.49 20.04
N ASN A 252 -1.13 -0.48 19.46
CA ASN A 252 -2.55 -0.36 19.15
C ASN A 252 -3.47 -1.10 20.15
N GLU A 253 -2.89 -1.68 21.20
CA GLU A 253 -3.58 -2.44 22.25
C GLU A 253 -4.39 -3.63 21.69
N ILE A 254 -3.83 -4.34 20.71
CA ILE A 254 -4.42 -5.53 20.12
C ILE A 254 -4.01 -6.76 20.92
N ASP A 255 -5.00 -7.45 21.47
CA ASP A 255 -4.79 -8.60 22.34
C ASP A 255 -4.57 -9.90 21.55
N TRP A 256 -3.38 -10.48 21.70
CA TRP A 256 -3.03 -11.80 21.17
C TRP A 256 -3.97 -12.92 21.67
N ALA A 257 -4.59 -12.78 22.84
CA ALA A 257 -5.55 -13.75 23.37
C ALA A 257 -6.80 -13.90 22.49
N LYS A 258 -7.08 -12.94 21.60
CA LYS A 258 -8.19 -13.00 20.62
C LYS A 258 -7.74 -13.53 19.26
N CYS A 259 -6.45 -13.74 19.04
CA CYS A 259 -5.93 -14.27 17.78
C CYS A 259 -6.18 -15.77 17.70
N CYS A 260 -7.17 -16.19 16.91
CA CYS A 260 -7.57 -17.59 16.82
C CYS A 260 -6.77 -18.38 15.76
N ASP A 261 -6.29 -17.72 14.70
CA ASP A 261 -5.61 -18.40 13.60
C ASP A 261 -4.55 -17.54 12.91
N VAL A 262 -3.49 -18.20 12.41
CA VAL A 262 -2.38 -17.57 11.67
C VAL A 262 -2.13 -18.34 10.38
N TYR A 263 -2.17 -17.63 9.25
CA TYR A 263 -1.88 -18.18 7.93
C TYR A 263 -0.52 -17.71 7.42
N THR A 264 0.32 -18.62 6.92
CA THR A 264 1.61 -18.26 6.32
C THR A 264 1.95 -19.10 5.09
N ASP A 265 2.95 -18.66 4.32
CA ASP A 265 3.47 -19.32 3.10
C ASP A 265 4.16 -20.68 3.33
N GLY A 266 4.44 -21.02 4.60
CA GLY A 266 5.14 -22.25 4.99
C GLY A 266 6.66 -22.15 4.97
N GLY A 267 7.24 -21.01 4.63
CA GLY A 267 8.68 -20.76 4.68
C GLY A 267 9.25 -21.03 6.07
N LYS A 268 10.53 -21.41 6.17
CA LYS A 268 11.14 -21.80 7.47
C LYS A 268 11.07 -20.69 8.52
N SER A 269 11.22 -19.43 8.11
CA SER A 269 11.06 -18.24 8.94
C SER A 269 9.63 -18.09 9.48
N MET A 270 8.62 -18.54 8.74
CA MET A 270 7.22 -18.43 9.12
C MET A 270 6.72 -19.66 9.91
N SER A 271 6.93 -20.87 9.37
CA SER A 271 6.30 -22.11 9.84
C SER A 271 7.06 -22.85 10.95
N GLY A 272 8.31 -22.46 11.22
CA GLY A 272 9.16 -23.09 12.22
C GLY A 272 8.50 -23.10 13.61
N CYS A 273 8.45 -24.27 14.25
CA CYS A 273 7.76 -24.47 15.53
C CYS A 273 8.47 -23.85 16.74
N TYR A 274 9.77 -23.56 16.62
CA TYR A 274 10.56 -22.93 17.69
C TYR A 274 11.01 -21.51 17.30
N LYS A 275 11.78 -21.40 16.21
CA LYS A 275 12.39 -20.13 15.76
C LYS A 275 11.56 -19.36 14.73
N GLY A 276 10.53 -20.00 14.17
CA GLY A 276 9.67 -19.36 13.17
C GLY A 276 8.60 -18.49 13.82
N LEU A 277 7.93 -17.66 13.01
CA LEU A 277 6.83 -16.80 13.42
C LEU A 277 5.77 -17.59 14.19
N ARG A 278 5.33 -18.74 13.65
CA ARG A 278 4.38 -19.66 14.29
C ARG A 278 4.80 -20.03 15.71
N GLY A 279 6.06 -20.44 15.90
CA GLY A 279 6.57 -20.85 17.20
C GLY A 279 6.51 -19.71 18.22
N ARG A 280 6.84 -18.50 17.78
CA ARG A 280 6.83 -17.29 18.63
C ARG A 280 5.43 -16.84 18.99
N ILE A 281 4.49 -16.83 18.03
CA ILE A 281 3.09 -16.50 18.32
C ILE A 281 2.50 -17.50 19.32
N LYS A 282 2.83 -18.79 19.22
CA LYS A 282 2.37 -19.79 20.19
C LYS A 282 2.82 -19.55 21.64
N ILE A 283 3.87 -18.77 21.87
CA ILE A 283 4.30 -18.39 23.23
C ILE A 283 3.32 -17.37 23.82
N VAL A 284 2.87 -16.40 23.02
CA VAL A 284 1.97 -15.32 23.48
C VAL A 284 0.48 -15.65 23.31
N ALA A 285 0.14 -16.54 22.38
CA ALA A 285 -1.21 -17.05 22.12
C ALA A 285 -1.19 -18.58 21.99
N PRO A 286 -1.16 -19.34 23.10
CA PRO A 286 -1.02 -20.80 23.05
C PRO A 286 -2.16 -21.54 22.32
N HIS A 287 -3.35 -20.93 22.31
CA HIS A 287 -4.57 -21.46 21.70
C HIS A 287 -4.63 -21.24 20.17
N VAL A 288 -3.75 -20.41 19.62
CA VAL A 288 -3.75 -20.07 18.19
C VAL A 288 -3.52 -21.31 17.33
N THR A 289 -4.33 -21.46 16.29
CA THR A 289 -4.06 -22.43 15.24
C THR A 289 -3.12 -21.83 14.20
N TRP A 290 -2.44 -22.69 13.46
CA TRP A 290 -1.63 -22.26 12.33
C TRP A 290 -2.00 -23.08 11.11
N SER A 291 -2.21 -22.37 10.01
CA SER A 291 -2.61 -22.93 8.73
C SER A 291 -1.59 -22.56 7.66
N HIS A 292 -1.06 -23.57 6.98
CA HIS A 292 -0.22 -23.34 5.81
C HIS A 292 -1.08 -22.95 4.61
N CYS A 293 -0.77 -21.82 3.98
CA CYS A 293 -1.44 -21.27 2.81
C CYS A 293 -1.73 -22.37 1.77
N CYS A 294 -3.01 -22.56 1.45
CA CYS A 294 -3.47 -23.59 0.53
C CYS A 294 -2.83 -23.48 -0.85
N ILE A 295 -2.59 -22.25 -1.33
CA ILE A 295 -1.98 -21.99 -2.64
C ILE A 295 -0.51 -22.46 -2.65
N HIS A 296 0.23 -22.16 -1.58
CA HIS A 296 1.60 -22.65 -1.41
C HIS A 296 1.65 -24.17 -1.27
N ARG A 297 0.74 -24.76 -0.49
CA ARG A 297 0.62 -26.22 -0.37
C ARG A 297 0.36 -26.91 -1.69
N GLN A 298 -0.58 -26.39 -2.49
CA GLN A 298 -0.89 -26.92 -3.81
C GLN A 298 0.33 -26.82 -4.74
N SER A 299 1.04 -25.70 -4.71
CA SER A 299 2.29 -25.51 -5.46
C SER A 299 3.37 -26.53 -5.06
N LEU A 300 3.54 -26.78 -3.75
CA LEU A 300 4.48 -27.78 -3.24
C LEU A 300 4.06 -29.21 -3.60
N ALA A 301 2.76 -29.52 -3.54
CA ALA A 301 2.22 -30.83 -3.94
C ALA A 301 2.41 -31.12 -5.44
N ALA A 302 2.53 -30.08 -6.26
CA ALA A 302 2.84 -30.21 -7.69
C ALA A 302 4.34 -30.46 -7.99
N LYS A 303 5.27 -30.21 -7.04
CA LYS A 303 6.71 -30.44 -7.26
C LYS A 303 7.09 -31.91 -7.50
N PRO A 304 6.57 -32.91 -6.76
CA PRO A 304 6.90 -34.31 -6.96
C PRO A 304 6.11 -34.97 -8.10
N LEU A 305 5.46 -34.22 -8.99
CA LEU A 305 4.80 -34.82 -10.15
C LEU A 305 5.79 -35.66 -10.98
N PRO A 306 5.36 -36.83 -11.49
CA PRO A 306 6.17 -37.67 -12.37
C PRO A 306 6.80 -36.87 -13.51
N ASP A 307 8.02 -37.24 -13.92
CA ASP A 307 8.75 -36.53 -14.98
C ASP A 307 7.97 -36.53 -16.30
N SER A 308 7.18 -37.57 -16.57
CA SER A 308 6.27 -37.62 -17.72
C SER A 308 5.22 -36.49 -17.69
N LEU A 309 4.68 -36.13 -16.53
CA LEU A 309 3.72 -35.03 -16.39
C LEU A 309 4.40 -33.66 -16.41
N LYS A 310 5.60 -33.53 -15.81
CA LYS A 310 6.42 -32.31 -15.90
C LYS A 310 6.81 -32.01 -17.35
N GLU A 311 7.16 -33.03 -18.10
CA GLU A 311 7.49 -32.91 -19.51
C GLU A 311 6.31 -32.36 -20.31
N VAL A 312 5.09 -32.89 -20.10
CA VAL A 312 3.88 -32.37 -20.75
C VAL A 312 3.65 -30.89 -20.42
N LEU A 313 3.83 -30.47 -19.16
CA LEU A 313 3.74 -29.06 -18.76
C LEU A 313 4.81 -28.21 -19.47
N ASN A 314 6.07 -28.64 -19.44
CA ASN A 314 7.18 -27.90 -20.05
C ASN A 314 6.98 -27.71 -21.56
N GLN A 315 6.50 -28.75 -22.24
CA GLN A 315 6.19 -28.68 -23.67
C GLN A 315 5.00 -27.75 -23.94
N SER A 316 3.96 -27.82 -23.11
CA SER A 316 2.83 -26.89 -23.18
C SER A 316 3.26 -25.43 -23.03
N VAL A 317 4.15 -25.14 -22.08
CA VAL A 317 4.71 -23.80 -21.87
C VAL A 317 5.55 -23.35 -23.08
N LYS A 318 6.37 -24.23 -23.66
CA LYS A 318 7.14 -23.92 -24.89
C LYS A 318 6.25 -23.55 -26.06
N ILE A 319 5.16 -24.30 -26.27
CA ILE A 319 4.18 -24.06 -27.34
C ILE A 319 3.51 -22.68 -27.16
N VAL A 320 3.02 -22.42 -25.95
CA VAL A 320 2.40 -21.12 -25.60
C VAL A 320 3.39 -19.98 -25.78
N ASN A 321 4.63 -20.14 -25.29
CA ASN A 321 5.66 -19.11 -25.41
C ASN A 321 6.04 -18.87 -26.86
N PHE A 322 6.12 -19.88 -27.73
CA PHE A 322 6.41 -19.69 -29.15
C PHE A 322 5.35 -18.82 -29.85
N ILE A 323 4.07 -19.10 -29.61
CA ILE A 323 2.96 -18.33 -30.20
C ILE A 323 2.95 -16.90 -29.65
N LYS A 324 3.24 -16.73 -28.35
CA LYS A 324 3.14 -15.44 -27.64
C LYS A 324 4.41 -14.59 -27.74
N ALA A 325 5.57 -15.17 -28.07
CA ALA A 325 6.85 -14.46 -28.14
C ALA A 325 6.90 -13.42 -29.26
N ASN A 326 6.15 -13.63 -30.35
CA ASN A 326 6.09 -12.71 -31.48
C ASN A 326 4.67 -12.16 -31.67
N SER A 327 4.58 -10.82 -31.81
CA SER A 327 3.33 -10.12 -32.11
C SER A 327 2.65 -10.63 -33.38
N SER A 328 3.41 -11.03 -34.40
CA SER A 328 2.88 -11.59 -35.65
C SER A 328 2.24 -12.95 -35.42
N ASN A 329 2.91 -13.87 -34.72
CA ASN A 329 2.36 -15.18 -34.37
C ASN A 329 1.08 -15.04 -33.54
N THR A 330 1.07 -14.11 -32.58
CA THR A 330 -0.13 -13.84 -31.77
C THR A 330 -1.30 -13.32 -32.61
N ARG A 331 -1.05 -12.43 -33.59
CA ARG A 331 -2.11 -11.93 -34.50
C ARG A 331 -2.62 -13.02 -35.44
N LEU A 332 -1.71 -13.80 -36.03
CA LEU A 332 -2.06 -14.91 -36.92
C LEU A 332 -2.88 -15.98 -36.20
N PHE A 333 -2.41 -16.40 -35.01
CA PHE A 333 -3.14 -17.37 -34.18
C PHE A 333 -4.52 -16.85 -33.77
N LYS A 334 -4.64 -15.55 -33.44
CA LYS A 334 -5.92 -14.93 -33.11
C LYS A 334 -6.89 -14.95 -34.31
N SER A 335 -6.40 -14.67 -35.52
CA SER A 335 -7.20 -14.73 -36.74
C SER A 335 -7.71 -16.16 -36.98
N LEU A 336 -6.79 -17.13 -36.93
CA LEU A 336 -7.11 -18.55 -37.10
C LEU A 336 -8.19 -19.02 -36.12
N CYS A 337 -8.09 -18.67 -34.84
CA CYS A 337 -9.12 -18.99 -33.85
C CYS A 337 -10.48 -18.35 -34.20
N GLY A 338 -10.48 -17.13 -34.76
CA GLY A 338 -11.70 -16.46 -35.21
C GLY A 338 -12.35 -17.20 -36.38
N ASP A 339 -11.55 -17.59 -37.37
CA ASP A 339 -11.99 -18.30 -38.57
C ASP A 339 -12.52 -19.71 -38.23
N MET A 340 -11.93 -20.36 -37.22
CA MET A 340 -12.37 -21.66 -36.71
C MET A 340 -13.56 -21.57 -35.74
N GLY A 341 -14.05 -20.38 -35.41
CA GLY A 341 -15.19 -20.18 -34.51
C GLY A 341 -14.92 -20.57 -33.05
N SER A 342 -13.65 -20.50 -32.62
CA SER A 342 -13.23 -20.91 -31.28
C SER A 342 -13.80 -19.98 -30.21
N LEU A 343 -14.18 -20.54 -29.04
CA LEU A 343 -14.64 -19.77 -27.88
C LEU A 343 -13.59 -18.75 -27.38
N HIS A 344 -12.32 -19.06 -27.61
CA HIS A 344 -11.20 -18.23 -27.19
C HIS A 344 -10.29 -17.94 -28.38
N THR A 345 -9.85 -16.68 -28.50
CA THR A 345 -9.00 -16.26 -29.62
C THR A 345 -7.55 -15.99 -29.21
N THR A 346 -7.16 -16.37 -27.99
CA THR A 346 -5.80 -16.15 -27.51
C THR A 346 -5.42 -17.15 -26.43
N LEU A 347 -4.16 -17.57 -26.47
CA LEU A 347 -3.53 -18.34 -25.38
C LEU A 347 -3.16 -17.41 -24.22
N LEU A 348 -3.25 -17.94 -23.00
CA LEU A 348 -2.79 -17.28 -21.79
C LEU A 348 -1.28 -17.47 -21.66
N LEU A 349 -0.54 -16.41 -21.32
CA LEU A 349 0.90 -16.54 -21.07
C LEU A 349 1.10 -17.22 -19.71
N HIS A 350 2.01 -18.19 -19.67
CA HIS A 350 2.50 -18.70 -18.40
C HIS A 350 3.45 -17.68 -17.77
N THR A 351 3.24 -17.34 -16.51
CA THR A 351 4.23 -16.61 -15.71
C THR A 351 4.54 -17.44 -14.48
N GLU A 352 5.83 -17.71 -14.25
CA GLU A 352 6.28 -18.45 -13.06
C GLU A 352 5.87 -17.75 -11.76
N VAL A 353 5.73 -16.42 -11.82
CA VAL A 353 5.46 -15.50 -10.71
C VAL A 353 4.02 -15.61 -10.16
N ARG A 354 3.09 -16.31 -10.85
CA ARG A 354 1.72 -16.50 -10.35
C ARG A 354 1.27 -17.94 -10.52
N TRP A 355 1.31 -18.68 -9.41
CA TRP A 355 1.00 -20.12 -9.30
C TRP A 355 -0.39 -20.50 -9.84
N LEU A 356 -1.34 -19.55 -9.82
CA LEU A 356 -2.70 -19.69 -10.35
C LEU A 356 -2.78 -19.74 -11.90
N SER A 357 -1.69 -19.48 -12.63
CA SER A 357 -1.72 -19.41 -14.10
C SER A 357 -1.55 -20.78 -14.79
N ARG A 358 -0.94 -21.78 -14.14
CA ARG A 358 -0.62 -23.06 -14.78
C ARG A 358 -1.87 -23.83 -15.25
N GLY A 359 -2.85 -23.97 -14.37
CA GLY A 359 -4.12 -24.63 -14.70
C GLY A 359 -4.85 -23.91 -15.83
N ASN A 360 -4.98 -22.58 -15.73
CA ASN A 360 -5.66 -21.77 -16.75
C ASN A 360 -4.97 -21.84 -18.12
N VAL A 361 -3.63 -21.80 -18.15
CA VAL A 361 -2.85 -21.93 -19.39
C VAL A 361 -3.10 -23.30 -20.03
N LEU A 362 -3.07 -24.37 -19.25
CA LEU A 362 -3.30 -25.72 -19.77
C LEU A 362 -4.74 -25.93 -20.23
N THR A 363 -5.73 -25.44 -19.48
CA THR A 363 -7.15 -25.50 -19.89
C THR A 363 -7.33 -24.80 -21.22
N ARG A 364 -6.82 -23.56 -21.34
CA ARG A 364 -6.91 -22.78 -22.57
C ARG A 364 -6.20 -23.44 -23.74
N LEU A 365 -5.03 -24.01 -23.49
CA LEU A 365 -4.26 -24.72 -24.52
C LEU A 365 -4.99 -25.98 -25.00
N PHE A 366 -5.65 -26.70 -24.09
CA PHE A 366 -6.43 -27.89 -24.43
C PHE A 366 -7.72 -27.55 -25.19
N GLU A 367 -8.40 -26.48 -24.80
CA GLU A 367 -9.57 -25.95 -25.52
C GLU A 367 -9.22 -25.55 -26.95
N LEU A 368 -8.05 -24.91 -27.14
CA LEU A 368 -7.55 -24.45 -28.43
C LEU A 368 -6.61 -25.45 -29.14
N ARG A 369 -6.67 -26.74 -28.78
CA ARG A 369 -5.73 -27.73 -29.30
C ARG A 369 -5.80 -27.88 -30.83
N HIS A 370 -6.96 -27.71 -31.43
CA HIS A 370 -7.13 -27.89 -32.88
C HIS A 370 -6.53 -26.71 -33.66
N GLU A 371 -6.76 -25.51 -33.16
CA GLU A 371 -6.21 -24.25 -33.66
C GLU A 371 -4.69 -24.25 -33.49
N VAL A 372 -4.18 -24.74 -32.35
CA VAL A 372 -2.75 -24.89 -32.11
C VAL A 372 -2.14 -25.88 -33.09
N ILE A 373 -2.79 -27.03 -33.31
CA ILE A 373 -2.35 -28.01 -34.29
C ILE A 373 -2.27 -27.37 -35.68
N MET A 374 -3.35 -26.75 -36.16
CA MET A 374 -3.40 -26.08 -37.46
C MET A 374 -2.37 -24.95 -37.60
N PHE A 375 -2.16 -24.17 -36.54
CA PHE A 375 -1.16 -23.10 -36.54
C PHE A 375 0.26 -23.63 -36.84
N PHE A 376 0.55 -24.86 -36.44
CA PHE A 376 1.87 -25.48 -36.61
C PHE A 376 1.96 -26.47 -37.79
N GLU A 377 0.92 -26.67 -38.59
CA GLU A 377 0.95 -27.65 -39.70
C GLU A 377 2.08 -27.40 -40.71
N ASP A 378 2.39 -26.12 -40.99
CA ASP A 378 3.47 -25.72 -41.91
C ASP A 378 4.73 -25.17 -41.18
N HIS A 379 4.80 -25.32 -39.86
CA HIS A 379 5.93 -24.82 -39.07
C HIS A 379 6.94 -25.92 -38.77
N THR A 380 8.24 -25.60 -38.80
CA THR A 380 9.34 -26.50 -38.40
C THR A 380 9.40 -26.79 -36.90
N PHE A 381 8.41 -26.35 -36.13
CA PHE A 381 8.36 -26.50 -34.68
C PHE A 381 7.92 -27.91 -34.30
N THR A 382 8.89 -28.74 -33.92
CA THR A 382 8.81 -30.20 -33.72
C THR A 382 7.85 -30.69 -32.63
N LEU A 383 7.26 -29.80 -31.83
CA LEU A 383 6.42 -30.16 -30.68
C LEU A 383 4.92 -30.18 -30.97
N SER A 384 4.49 -29.74 -32.15
CA SER A 384 3.09 -29.79 -32.59
C SER A 384 2.56 -31.22 -32.72
N SER A 385 3.42 -32.16 -33.13
CA SER A 385 3.12 -33.58 -33.31
C SER A 385 2.61 -34.27 -32.04
N LYS A 386 2.97 -33.79 -30.84
CA LYS A 386 2.54 -34.40 -29.56
C LYS A 386 1.05 -34.22 -29.23
N PHE A 387 0.36 -33.26 -29.86
CA PHE A 387 -1.10 -33.17 -29.74
C PHE A 387 -1.83 -34.21 -30.59
N TYR A 388 -1.17 -34.80 -31.59
CA TYR A 388 -1.70 -35.92 -32.36
C TYR A 388 -1.56 -37.26 -31.60
N GLU A 389 -0.67 -37.34 -30.60
CA GLU A 389 -0.51 -38.54 -29.77
C GLU A 389 -1.59 -38.64 -28.68
N VAL A 390 -2.38 -39.71 -28.71
CA VAL A 390 -3.45 -40.03 -27.73
C VAL A 390 -2.95 -39.96 -26.27
N ASN A 391 -1.67 -40.27 -26.04
CA ASN A 391 -1.03 -40.23 -24.72
C ASN A 391 -0.74 -38.80 -24.23
N GLY A 392 -0.46 -37.85 -25.13
CA GLY A 392 -0.27 -36.44 -24.80
C GLY A 392 -1.57 -35.79 -24.33
N CYS A 393 -2.67 -36.00 -25.07
CA CYS A 393 -4.00 -35.52 -24.71
C CYS A 393 -4.54 -36.16 -23.42
N ARG A 394 -4.30 -37.46 -23.18
CA ARG A 394 -4.65 -38.13 -21.92
C ARG A 394 -3.88 -37.55 -20.73
N SER A 395 -2.58 -37.31 -20.88
CA SER A 395 -1.74 -36.75 -19.82
C SER A 395 -2.13 -35.32 -19.47
N LEU A 396 -2.45 -34.49 -20.48
CA LEU A 396 -3.04 -33.15 -20.29
C LEU A 396 -4.35 -33.22 -19.51
N ARG A 397 -5.24 -34.15 -19.86
CA ARG A 397 -6.52 -34.33 -19.16
C ARG A 397 -6.34 -34.77 -17.70
N THR A 398 -5.41 -35.68 -17.43
CA THR A 398 -5.03 -36.10 -16.06
C THR A 398 -4.47 -34.92 -15.26
N TYR A 399 -3.68 -34.05 -15.91
CA TYR A 399 -3.16 -32.84 -15.29
C TYR A 399 -4.28 -31.85 -14.97
N LEU A 400 -5.24 -31.65 -15.87
CA LEU A 400 -6.40 -30.77 -15.65
C LEU A 400 -7.25 -31.21 -14.46
N THR A 401 -7.47 -32.52 -14.28
CA THR A 401 -8.17 -33.04 -13.09
C THR A 401 -7.45 -32.76 -11.77
N PHE A 402 -6.12 -32.57 -11.78
CA PHE A 402 -5.35 -32.25 -10.58
C PHE A 402 -5.42 -30.78 -10.18
N PHE A 403 -5.69 -29.87 -11.12
CA PHE A 403 -5.70 -28.41 -10.91
C PHE A 403 -7.09 -27.75 -11.01
N GLN A 404 -8.14 -28.52 -11.32
CA GLN A 404 -9.54 -28.04 -11.36
C GLN A 404 -10.32 -28.22 -10.04
N LYS A 405 -9.70 -28.79 -9.00
CA LYS A 405 -10.16 -28.73 -7.60
C LYS A 405 -9.33 -27.72 -6.83
#